data_AF-A0A7Y5Q4P2-F1
#
_entry.id   AF-A0A7Y5Q4P2-F1
#
_cell.length_a   1.000
_cell.length_b   1.000
_cell.length_c   1.000
_cell.angle_alpha   90.00
_cell.angle_beta   90.00
_cell.angle_gamma   90.00
#
_symmetry.space_group_name_H-M   'P 1'
#
loop_
_entity.id
_entity.type
_entity.pdbx_description
1 polymer ?
#
loop_
_entity_poly.entity_id
_entity_poly.type
_entity_poly.pdbx_seq_one_letter_code
_entity_poly.pdbx_strand_id
1 'polypeptide(L)'
;MTTSVTWNEAGLELVADGVRAVADDLTLTAWGERHTLALGGLAAGEVTRSQSHDELGPHELLSFGYTTRSVRNPVAFRLMARCYDLEPVILLELVPGFDQPILGTEECASLRLRTLSACRRAVYLHQRVNEYGRDAVGSWWAQALCLADAARDNPWDWGLGLVWETGDRHAALLPMRAGGAVSRLRGEGQGLSLVASGWCGKHRYPRLPLGLLAVDDSPAGALDRGYRAVSALCEWSFRRREDKPVPEAFEFLGYSTWPGHGRKVTGQRVVEAVSALREQGVPVRWVWLEEGWQQVNRHQQLGGWGAEPQRFPGGLEATVRELQGRGGVRHVGVWLALQGG
;
A
#
# COMPACT_ATOMS: atom_id res chain seq x y z
N MET A 1 23.97 14.88 4.77
CA MET A 1 22.55 14.59 4.50
C MET A 1 21.74 15.56 5.32
N THR A 2 20.87 16.34 4.69
CA THR A 2 20.04 17.33 5.38
C THR A 2 18.60 17.14 4.96
N THR A 3 17.71 17.13 5.94
CA THR A 3 16.27 17.15 5.77
C THR A 3 15.71 18.47 6.27
N SER A 4 14.81 19.08 5.51
CA SER A 4 14.15 20.30 5.93
C SER A 4 12.79 20.46 5.28
N VAL A 5 11.87 21.08 6.01
CA VAL A 5 10.57 21.51 5.49
C VAL A 5 10.38 22.99 5.77
N THR A 6 10.06 23.77 4.76
CA THR A 6 9.94 25.23 4.85
C THR A 6 8.77 25.74 4.03
N TRP A 7 8.04 26.72 4.55
CA TRP A 7 7.03 27.45 3.77
C TRP A 7 7.69 28.62 3.04
N ASN A 8 7.54 28.70 1.73
CA ASN A 8 8.04 29.82 0.90
C ASN A 8 6.94 30.31 -0.07
N GLU A 9 7.26 31.29 -0.92
CA GLU A 9 6.29 31.84 -1.88
C GLU A 9 5.78 30.80 -2.89
N ALA A 10 6.54 29.74 -3.16
CA ALA A 10 6.16 28.67 -4.08
C ALA A 10 5.33 27.56 -3.43
N GLY A 11 5.24 27.54 -2.09
CA GLY A 11 4.49 26.55 -1.30
C GLY A 11 5.30 25.94 -0.15
N LEU A 12 4.87 24.78 0.33
CA LEU A 12 5.59 23.96 1.29
C LEU A 12 6.69 23.18 0.57
N GLU A 13 7.93 23.55 0.82
CA GLU A 13 9.10 22.92 0.25
C GLU A 13 9.63 21.83 1.18
N LEU A 14 9.82 20.64 0.62
CA LEU A 14 10.42 19.47 1.25
C LEU A 14 11.80 19.26 0.60
N VAL A 15 12.86 19.18 1.40
CA VAL A 15 14.22 18.89 0.91
C VAL A 15 14.80 17.74 1.71
N ALA A 16 15.19 16.67 1.05
CA ALA A 16 15.87 15.52 1.66
C ALA A 16 17.09 15.14 0.80
N ASP A 17 18.29 15.30 1.35
CA ASP A 17 19.57 14.97 0.68
C ASP A 17 19.67 15.49 -0.77
N GLY A 18 19.29 16.74 -0.99
CA GLY A 18 19.32 17.40 -2.30
C GLY A 18 18.09 17.14 -3.19
N VAL A 19 17.24 16.17 -2.84
CA VAL A 19 15.95 15.96 -3.51
C VAL A 19 14.93 16.96 -2.99
N ARG A 20 14.26 17.68 -3.90
CA ARG A 20 13.26 18.70 -3.56
C ARG A 20 11.88 18.32 -4.09
N ALA A 21 10.87 18.49 -3.24
CA ALA A 21 9.46 18.43 -3.62
C ALA A 21 8.74 19.67 -3.10
N VAL A 22 7.79 20.21 -3.87
CA VAL A 22 7.05 21.42 -3.49
C VAL A 22 5.56 21.12 -3.52
N ALA A 23 4.91 21.30 -2.37
CA ALA A 23 3.47 21.21 -2.23
C ALA A 23 2.83 22.60 -2.27
N ASP A 24 1.75 22.77 -3.03
CA ASP A 24 1.14 24.08 -3.27
C ASP A 24 -0.31 24.19 -2.79
N ASP A 25 -0.98 23.06 -2.56
CA ASP A 25 -2.35 23.05 -2.06
C ASP A 25 -2.56 21.97 -0.99
N LEU A 26 -3.08 22.42 0.15
CA LEU A 26 -3.51 21.56 1.25
C LEU A 26 -5.03 21.63 1.31
N THR A 27 -5.67 20.47 1.26
CA THR A 27 -7.13 20.34 1.36
C THR A 27 -7.50 19.58 2.63
N LEU A 28 -8.53 20.07 3.33
CA LEU A 28 -9.23 19.33 4.37
C LEU A 28 -10.70 19.18 3.98
N THR A 29 -11.24 17.98 4.10
CA THR A 29 -12.67 17.72 3.94
C THR A 29 -13.23 17.20 5.26
N ALA A 30 -14.18 17.94 5.84
CA ALA A 30 -14.84 17.55 7.08
C ALA A 30 -16.31 17.94 7.09
N TRP A 31 -17.18 17.03 7.53
CA TRP A 31 -18.64 17.22 7.60
C TRP A 31 -19.29 17.78 6.32
N GLY A 32 -18.82 17.29 5.16
CA GLY A 32 -19.33 17.69 3.84
C GLY A 32 -18.79 19.03 3.33
N GLU A 33 -17.91 19.70 4.06
CA GLU A 33 -17.24 20.92 3.62
C GLU A 33 -15.81 20.62 3.18
N ARG A 34 -15.42 21.17 2.03
CA ARG A 34 -14.07 21.07 1.48
C ARG A 34 -13.38 22.44 1.56
N HIS A 35 -12.25 22.48 2.25
CA HIS A 35 -11.46 23.70 2.49
C HIS A 35 -10.08 23.52 1.88
N THR A 36 -9.69 24.36 0.93
CA THR A 36 -8.35 24.32 0.33
C THR A 36 -7.56 25.56 0.68
N LEU A 37 -6.24 25.43 0.76
CA LEU A 37 -5.34 26.54 1.01
C LEU A 37 -5.31 27.47 -0.22
N ALA A 38 -5.24 26.90 -1.42
CA ALA A 38 -5.14 27.66 -2.67
C ALA A 38 -6.36 28.57 -2.91
N LEU A 39 -7.54 28.21 -2.41
CA LEU A 39 -8.77 29.01 -2.51
C LEU A 39 -9.05 29.85 -1.25
N GLY A 40 -8.09 29.93 -0.32
CA GLY A 40 -8.22 30.72 0.91
C GLY A 40 -9.17 30.12 1.95
N GLY A 41 -9.59 28.86 1.79
CA GLY A 41 -10.46 28.14 2.74
C GLY A 41 -9.76 27.77 4.06
N LEU A 42 -8.43 27.93 4.13
CA LEU A 42 -7.62 27.67 5.32
C LEU A 42 -6.94 28.96 5.79
N ALA A 43 -7.09 29.27 7.08
CA ALA A 43 -6.35 30.34 7.75
C ALA A 43 -5.09 29.75 8.40
N ALA A 44 -3.92 30.28 8.04
CA ALA A 44 -2.66 29.88 8.65
C ALA A 44 -2.57 30.37 10.11
N GLY A 45 -1.98 29.53 10.96
CA GLY A 45 -1.75 29.80 12.37
C GLY A 45 -0.28 29.70 12.74
N GLU A 46 -0.02 29.37 14.00
CA GLU A 46 1.34 29.27 14.55
C GLU A 46 2.15 28.15 13.90
N VAL A 47 3.40 28.46 13.55
CA VAL A 47 4.42 27.49 13.14
C VAL A 47 5.38 27.26 14.31
N THR A 48 5.53 26.01 14.72
CA THR A 48 6.49 25.62 15.78
C THR A 48 7.54 24.67 15.24
N ARG A 49 8.73 24.71 15.83
CA ARG A 49 9.86 23.85 15.53
C ARG A 49 10.45 23.35 16.84
N SER A 50 10.64 22.05 16.97
CA SER A 50 11.25 21.43 18.13
C SER A 50 12.10 20.23 17.74
N GLN A 51 12.97 19.80 18.66
CA GLN A 51 13.69 18.53 18.55
C GLN A 51 12.88 17.45 19.27
N SER A 52 12.80 16.26 18.70
CA SER A 52 12.10 15.12 19.26
C SER A 52 12.84 13.81 18.97
N HIS A 53 12.32 12.71 19.50
CA HIS A 53 12.90 11.38 19.36
C HIS A 53 11.80 10.32 19.37
N ASP A 54 11.86 9.37 18.43
CA ASP A 54 11.00 8.19 18.38
C ASP A 54 11.79 6.94 17.96
N GLU A 55 11.09 5.87 17.54
CA GLU A 55 11.71 4.58 17.18
C GLU A 55 12.68 4.68 15.98
N LEU A 56 12.50 5.66 15.09
CA LEU A 56 13.40 5.88 13.96
C LEU A 56 14.63 6.73 14.36
N GLY A 57 14.56 7.40 15.52
CA GLY A 57 15.65 8.16 16.12
C GLY A 57 15.33 9.64 16.34
N PRO A 58 16.35 10.47 16.62
CA PRO A 58 16.19 11.90 16.80
C PRO A 58 15.79 12.56 15.49
N HIS A 59 14.88 13.53 15.56
CA HIS A 59 14.39 14.26 14.41
C HIS A 59 13.94 15.66 14.78
N GLU A 60 13.94 16.54 13.78
CA GLU A 60 13.28 17.83 13.89
C GLU A 60 11.79 17.68 13.60
N LEU A 61 10.95 18.19 14.49
CA LEU A 61 9.51 18.24 14.34
C LEU A 61 9.09 19.67 14.00
N LEU A 62 8.52 19.84 12.81
CA LEU A 62 7.86 21.09 12.41
C LEU A 62 6.36 20.91 12.46
N SER A 63 5.66 21.95 12.91
CA SER A 63 4.20 21.91 13.01
C SER A 63 3.57 23.21 12.55
N PHE A 64 2.80 23.14 11.47
CA PHE A 64 2.11 24.26 10.86
C PHE A 64 0.63 24.22 11.24
N GLY A 65 0.16 25.19 12.03
CA GLY A 65 -1.24 25.30 12.42
C GLY A 65 -2.12 25.87 11.30
N TYR A 66 -3.34 25.34 11.18
CA TYR A 66 -4.36 25.83 10.27
C TYR A 66 -5.75 25.75 10.90
N THR A 67 -6.64 26.66 10.50
CA THR A 67 -8.06 26.63 10.86
C THR A 67 -8.92 26.77 9.61
N THR A 68 -9.96 25.95 9.46
CA THR A 68 -10.90 26.09 8.34
C THR A 68 -11.71 27.37 8.46
N ARG A 69 -12.02 28.00 7.32
CA ARG A 69 -12.91 29.17 7.25
C ARG A 69 -14.39 28.79 7.20
N SER A 70 -14.77 27.69 7.84
CA SER A 70 -16.17 27.31 7.97
C SER A 70 -16.91 28.28 8.88
N VAL A 71 -18.08 28.73 8.44
CA VAL A 71 -19.01 29.51 9.29
C VAL A 71 -19.69 28.60 10.32
N ARG A 72 -19.86 27.31 10.00
CA ARG A 72 -20.69 26.38 10.76
C ARG A 72 -19.86 25.47 11.67
N ASN A 73 -18.72 24.99 11.19
CA ASN A 73 -17.86 24.01 11.85
C ASN A 73 -16.37 24.38 11.69
N PRO A 74 -15.90 25.50 12.27
CA PRO A 74 -14.48 25.84 12.21
C PRO A 74 -13.66 24.76 12.92
N VAL A 75 -12.66 24.21 12.24
CA VAL A 75 -11.77 23.19 12.80
C VAL A 75 -10.32 23.59 12.69
N ALA A 76 -9.61 23.42 13.79
CA ALA A 76 -8.16 23.54 13.83
C ALA A 76 -7.51 22.20 13.50
N PHE A 77 -6.38 22.24 12.83
CA PHE A 77 -5.52 21.09 12.60
C PHE A 77 -4.07 21.54 12.45
N ARG A 78 -3.14 20.58 12.53
CA ARG A 78 -1.71 20.84 12.35
C ARG A 78 -1.16 19.92 11.27
N LEU A 79 -0.47 20.49 10.28
CA LEU A 79 0.41 19.72 9.41
C LEU A 79 1.73 19.51 10.13
N MET A 80 2.08 18.26 10.39
CA MET A 80 3.30 17.86 11.07
C MET A 80 4.28 17.28 10.06
N ALA A 81 5.52 17.76 10.12
CA ALA A 81 6.64 17.22 9.36
C ALA A 81 7.73 16.75 10.33
N ARG A 82 8.09 15.46 10.25
CA ARG A 82 9.25 14.92 10.97
C ARG A 82 10.40 14.77 9.98
N CYS A 83 11.51 15.43 10.25
CA CYS A 83 12.69 15.49 9.39
C CYS A 83 13.84 14.74 10.07
N TYR A 84 14.27 13.63 9.46
CA TYR A 84 15.32 12.77 9.99
C TYR A 84 16.62 12.97 9.19
N ASP A 85 17.67 13.50 9.83
CA ASP A 85 18.94 13.78 9.13
C ASP A 85 19.85 12.56 9.01
N LEU A 86 19.81 11.66 10.00
CA LEU A 86 20.59 10.41 9.99
C LEU A 86 20.12 9.45 8.88
N GLU A 87 18.87 9.60 8.47
CA GLU A 87 18.16 8.76 7.54
C GLU A 87 17.30 9.70 6.70
N PRO A 88 17.74 10.19 5.52
CA PRO A 88 17.11 11.28 4.79
C PRO A 88 15.66 10.94 4.40
N VAL A 89 14.79 11.21 5.37
CA VAL A 89 13.39 10.80 5.42
C VAL A 89 12.61 11.99 5.95
N ILE A 90 11.50 12.29 5.28
CA ILE A 90 10.52 13.27 5.73
C ILE A 90 9.17 12.58 5.82
N LEU A 91 8.59 12.56 7.02
CA LEU A 91 7.24 12.08 7.28
C LEU A 91 6.28 13.27 7.32
N LEU A 92 5.16 13.18 6.61
CA LEU A 92 4.07 14.16 6.65
C LEU A 92 2.78 13.53 7.18
N GLU A 93 2.20 14.15 8.19
CA GLU A 93 0.92 13.77 8.80
C GLU A 93 0.10 15.01 9.14
N LEU A 94 -1.22 14.89 9.14
CA LEU A 94 -2.11 15.89 9.71
C LEU A 94 -2.63 15.42 11.07
N VAL A 95 -2.62 16.32 12.04
CA VAL A 95 -3.17 16.08 13.37
C VAL A 95 -4.38 16.99 13.58
N PRO A 96 -5.59 16.43 13.58
CA PRO A 96 -6.80 17.16 13.93
C PRO A 96 -6.74 17.75 15.34
N GLY A 97 -7.09 19.02 15.47
CA GLY A 97 -7.30 19.69 16.76
C GLY A 97 -8.72 19.52 17.30
N PHE A 98 -9.43 18.48 16.87
CA PHE A 98 -10.82 18.19 17.23
C PHE A 98 -10.99 16.70 17.55
N ASP A 99 -11.92 16.38 18.44
CA ASP A 99 -12.16 15.01 18.93
C ASP A 99 -13.52 14.44 18.45
N GLN A 100 -14.06 14.97 17.35
CA GLN A 100 -15.34 14.53 16.79
C GLN A 100 -15.12 13.67 15.54
N PRO A 101 -15.97 12.65 15.28
CA PRO A 101 -15.90 11.87 14.04
C PRO A 101 -16.13 12.73 12.81
N ILE A 102 -15.39 12.44 11.73
CA ILE A 102 -15.59 13.10 10.44
C ILE A 102 -16.68 12.35 9.67
N LEU A 103 -17.87 12.93 9.51
CA LEU A 103 -19.01 12.27 8.86
C LEU A 103 -18.84 12.19 7.33
N GLY A 104 -19.01 11.00 6.77
CA GLY A 104 -19.34 10.80 5.35
C GLY A 104 -18.24 11.09 4.33
N THR A 105 -16.97 11.18 4.74
CA THR A 105 -15.85 11.52 3.84
C THR A 105 -14.93 10.33 3.60
N GLU A 106 -14.85 9.86 2.36
CA GLU A 106 -13.81 8.91 1.95
C GLU A 106 -12.42 9.56 2.01
N GLU A 107 -12.29 10.78 1.47
CA GLU A 107 -11.07 11.60 1.52
C GLU A 107 -11.19 12.65 2.62
N CYS A 108 -10.37 12.53 3.65
CA CYS A 108 -10.36 13.47 4.77
C CYS A 108 -9.40 14.63 4.52
N ALA A 109 -8.28 14.39 3.83
CA ALA A 109 -7.32 15.43 3.51
C ALA A 109 -6.50 15.08 2.27
N SER A 110 -5.94 16.10 1.62
CA SER A 110 -4.91 15.89 0.59
C SER A 110 -3.87 16.99 0.56
N LEU A 111 -2.62 16.64 0.25
CA LEU A 111 -1.53 17.58 0.00
C LEU A 111 -1.02 17.38 -1.42
N ARG A 112 -1.19 18.40 -2.28
CA ARG A 112 -0.77 18.34 -3.68
C ARG A 112 0.69 18.76 -3.84
N LEU A 113 1.51 17.84 -4.32
CA LEU A 113 2.88 18.07 -4.77
C LEU A 113 2.85 18.54 -6.22
N ARG A 114 3.03 19.85 -6.43
CA ARG A 114 3.06 20.47 -7.77
C ARG A 114 4.36 20.17 -8.52
N THR A 115 5.46 19.94 -7.80
CA THR A 115 6.76 19.73 -8.44
C THR A 115 7.59 18.73 -7.65
N LEU A 116 8.19 17.79 -8.37
CA LEU A 116 9.25 16.90 -7.92
C LEU A 116 10.50 17.29 -8.71
N SER A 117 11.46 17.96 -8.08
CA SER A 117 12.61 18.51 -8.80
C SER A 117 13.43 17.39 -9.44
N ALA A 118 13.88 17.64 -10.67
CA ALA A 118 14.78 16.75 -11.41
C ALA A 118 14.27 15.31 -11.61
N CYS A 119 12.95 15.08 -11.53
CA CYS A 119 12.34 13.83 -11.96
C CYS A 119 12.60 13.63 -13.46
N ARG A 120 13.49 12.69 -13.80
CA ARG A 120 13.78 12.29 -15.18
C ARG A 120 13.10 10.98 -15.56
N ARG A 121 13.03 10.07 -14.58
CA ARG A 121 12.45 8.74 -14.71
C ARG A 121 11.79 8.38 -13.40
N ALA A 122 10.50 8.12 -13.47
CA ALA A 122 9.67 7.71 -12.35
C ALA A 122 9.03 6.37 -12.64
N VAL A 123 8.91 5.53 -11.61
CA VAL A 123 8.07 4.34 -11.60
C VAL A 123 6.96 4.58 -10.59
N TYR A 124 5.76 4.77 -11.09
CA TYR A 124 4.55 4.90 -10.31
C TYR A 124 3.86 3.54 -10.22
N LEU A 125 3.81 2.96 -9.02
CA LEU A 125 3.10 1.71 -8.78
C LEU A 125 1.65 2.06 -8.43
N HIS A 126 0.68 1.54 -9.17
CA HIS A 126 -0.73 1.84 -8.94
C HIS A 126 -1.62 0.61 -9.08
N GLN A 127 -2.80 0.66 -8.46
CA GLN A 127 -3.85 -0.30 -8.71
C GLN A 127 -4.78 0.21 -9.81
N ARG A 128 -5.29 -0.71 -10.63
CA ARG A 128 -6.32 -0.40 -11.61
C ARG A 128 -7.69 -0.68 -11.00
N VAL A 129 -8.21 0.30 -10.27
CA VAL A 129 -9.55 0.25 -9.68
C VAL A 129 -10.38 1.32 -10.35
N ASN A 130 -11.50 0.98 -10.98
CA ASN A 130 -12.49 1.99 -11.38
C ASN A 130 -13.36 2.40 -10.19
N GLU A 131 -14.00 3.57 -10.28
CA GLU A 131 -14.72 4.31 -9.22
C GLU A 131 -15.79 3.52 -8.42
N TYR A 132 -16.05 2.25 -8.76
CA TYR A 132 -17.01 1.40 -8.06
C TYR A 132 -16.54 -0.04 -7.82
N GLY A 133 -15.24 -0.34 -7.98
CA GLY A 133 -14.71 -1.69 -7.84
C GLY A 133 -15.35 -2.72 -8.79
N ARG A 134 -16.07 -2.27 -9.81
CA ARG A 134 -16.82 -3.13 -10.75
C ARG A 134 -15.90 -3.72 -11.82
N ASP A 135 -14.79 -3.05 -12.10
CA ASP A 135 -13.80 -3.48 -13.07
C ASP A 135 -12.42 -3.49 -12.43
N ALA A 136 -12.18 -4.44 -11.52
CA ALA A 136 -10.85 -5.03 -11.41
C ALA A 136 -10.62 -5.94 -12.64
N VAL A 137 -10.80 -5.44 -13.87
CA VAL A 137 -10.58 -6.22 -15.10
C VAL A 137 -9.15 -6.01 -15.60
N GLY A 138 -8.46 -7.13 -15.74
CA GLY A 138 -7.17 -7.24 -16.42
C GLY A 138 -5.97 -7.37 -15.49
N SER A 139 -4.96 -8.04 -16.03
CA SER A 139 -3.67 -8.45 -15.46
C SER A 139 -3.18 -7.61 -14.26
N TRP A 140 -3.07 -8.29 -13.10
CA TRP A 140 -2.33 -7.88 -11.90
C TRP A 140 -3.02 -6.86 -10.97
N TRP A 141 -2.96 -7.16 -9.67
CA TRP A 141 -3.46 -6.35 -8.55
C TRP A 141 -2.74 -4.99 -8.41
N ALA A 142 -1.54 -4.85 -8.98
CA ALA A 142 -0.78 -3.61 -9.08
C ALA A 142 0.00 -3.58 -10.40
N GLN A 143 0.18 -2.39 -10.97
CA GLN A 143 0.87 -2.14 -12.24
C GLN A 143 1.90 -1.02 -12.07
N ALA A 144 3.04 -1.18 -12.73
CA ALA A 144 4.09 -0.18 -12.78
C ALA A 144 3.93 0.68 -14.03
N LEU A 145 3.88 2.00 -13.84
CA LEU A 145 3.86 2.99 -14.90
C LEU A 145 5.16 3.78 -14.90
N CYS A 146 5.88 3.74 -16.02
CA CYS A 146 7.06 4.57 -16.22
C CYS A 146 6.63 5.97 -16.68
N LEU A 147 7.04 6.99 -15.95
CA LEU A 147 6.72 8.39 -16.21
C LEU A 147 8.00 9.20 -16.39
N ALA A 148 7.96 10.21 -17.27
CA ALA A 148 9.04 11.19 -17.36
C ALA A 148 8.97 12.17 -16.18
N ASP A 149 7.78 12.73 -15.92
CA ASP A 149 7.48 13.55 -14.75
C ASP A 149 6.23 13.05 -14.03
N ALA A 150 6.39 12.45 -12.84
CA ALA A 150 5.27 11.91 -12.08
C ALA A 150 4.30 12.97 -11.52
N ALA A 151 4.69 14.24 -11.47
CA ALA A 151 3.83 15.34 -11.07
C ALA A 151 3.03 15.94 -12.24
N ARG A 152 3.30 15.55 -13.49
CA ARG A 152 2.62 16.09 -14.68
C ARG A 152 1.96 15.03 -15.55
N ASP A 153 2.57 13.87 -15.66
CA ASP A 153 2.18 12.83 -16.63
C ASP A 153 1.41 11.67 -15.98
N ASN A 154 0.75 11.89 -14.83
CA ASN A 154 0.11 10.82 -14.06
C ASN A 154 -1.42 10.92 -14.05
N PRO A 155 -2.14 10.05 -14.78
CA PRO A 155 -3.61 10.05 -14.80
C PRO A 155 -4.26 9.11 -13.77
N TRP A 156 -3.49 8.48 -12.87
CA TRP A 156 -3.99 7.36 -12.05
C TRP A 156 -4.23 7.69 -10.57
N ASP A 157 -5.39 7.29 -10.06
CA ASP A 157 -5.94 7.70 -8.77
C ASP A 157 -5.61 6.77 -7.57
N TRP A 158 -4.98 5.61 -7.81
CA TRP A 158 -4.74 4.61 -6.75
C TRP A 158 -3.27 4.19 -6.67
N GLY A 159 -2.39 5.16 -6.42
CA GLY A 159 -0.96 4.91 -6.30
C GLY A 159 -0.57 4.30 -4.96
N LEU A 160 0.18 3.20 -5.05
CA LEU A 160 0.77 2.45 -3.95
C LEU A 160 2.19 2.92 -3.60
N GLY A 161 2.81 3.72 -4.47
CA GLY A 161 4.13 4.26 -4.26
C GLY A 161 4.69 4.87 -5.53
N LEU A 162 5.66 5.76 -5.36
CA LEU A 162 6.41 6.38 -6.44
C LEU A 162 7.89 6.27 -6.12
N VAL A 163 8.68 5.83 -7.09
CA VAL A 163 10.14 5.92 -7.03
C VAL A 163 10.62 6.73 -8.23
N TRP A 164 11.54 7.67 -8.03
CA TRP A 164 12.10 8.44 -9.14
C TRP A 164 13.59 8.74 -8.97
N GLU A 165 14.23 8.99 -10.11
CA GLU A 165 15.63 9.39 -10.24
C GLU A 165 15.74 10.92 -10.32
N THR A 166 16.73 11.47 -9.61
CA THR A 166 17.06 12.89 -9.56
C THR A 166 18.57 13.09 -9.45
N GLY A 167 19.24 13.20 -10.60
CA GLY A 167 20.70 13.27 -10.66
C GLY A 167 21.31 11.95 -10.14
N ASP A 168 22.22 12.04 -9.18
CA ASP A 168 22.88 10.87 -8.56
C ASP A 168 22.10 10.30 -7.35
N ARG A 169 20.84 10.71 -7.19
CA ARG A 169 19.98 10.32 -6.07
C ARG A 169 18.69 9.71 -6.56
N HIS A 170 18.11 8.89 -5.69
CA HIS A 170 16.84 8.25 -5.89
C HIS A 170 15.93 8.56 -4.72
N ALA A 171 14.65 8.78 -5.01
CA ALA A 171 13.66 9.08 -3.99
C ALA A 171 12.46 8.16 -4.10
N ALA A 172 11.91 7.80 -2.94
CA ALA A 172 10.68 7.05 -2.80
C ALA A 172 9.65 7.90 -2.05
N LEU A 173 8.45 8.02 -2.60
CA LEU A 173 7.29 8.59 -1.93
C LEU A 173 6.30 7.47 -1.64
N LEU A 174 6.12 7.17 -0.35
CA LEU A 174 5.36 6.03 0.11
C LEU A 174 4.08 6.47 0.85
N PRO A 175 2.92 5.87 0.53
CA PRO A 175 1.73 5.99 1.34
C PRO A 175 1.89 5.29 2.70
N MET A 176 1.06 5.67 3.66
CA MET A 176 1.17 5.25 5.06
C MET A 176 -0.19 4.96 5.69
N ARG A 177 -0.16 4.40 6.91
CA ARG A 177 -1.34 4.21 7.75
C ARG A 177 -1.08 4.78 9.14
N ALA A 178 -2.06 5.50 9.67
CA ALA A 178 -2.02 6.07 11.02
C ALA A 178 -3.46 6.37 11.49
N GLY A 179 -3.75 6.16 12.77
CA GLY A 179 -5.00 6.61 13.39
C GLY A 179 -6.27 5.99 12.81
N GLY A 180 -6.16 4.82 12.17
CA GLY A 180 -7.26 4.17 11.44
C GLY A 180 -7.52 4.71 10.04
N ALA A 181 -6.73 5.67 9.55
CA ALA A 181 -6.74 6.15 8.17
C ALA A 181 -5.59 5.53 7.35
N VAL A 182 -5.74 5.59 6.03
CA VAL A 182 -4.74 5.16 5.05
C VAL A 182 -4.50 6.29 4.06
N SER A 183 -3.27 6.44 3.60
CA SER A 183 -2.96 7.35 2.51
C SER A 183 -2.72 6.62 1.20
N ARG A 184 -2.88 7.35 0.09
CA ARG A 184 -2.56 6.90 -1.27
C ARG A 184 -1.99 8.06 -2.08
N LEU A 185 -1.34 7.73 -3.19
CA LEU A 185 -0.98 8.73 -4.18
C LEU A 185 -2.12 8.85 -5.21
N ARG A 186 -2.39 10.09 -5.65
CA ARG A 186 -3.31 10.39 -6.74
C ARG A 186 -2.61 11.27 -7.76
N GLY A 187 -2.51 10.80 -8.99
CA GLY A 187 -2.17 11.66 -10.12
C GLY A 187 -3.24 12.71 -10.33
N GLU A 188 -2.85 13.97 -10.43
CA GLU A 188 -3.73 15.08 -10.78
C GLU A 188 -3.19 15.73 -12.07
N GLY A 189 -4.06 16.32 -12.89
CA GLY A 189 -3.63 16.97 -14.14
C GLY A 189 -2.60 18.11 -13.96
N GLN A 190 -2.38 18.58 -12.73
CA GLN A 190 -1.39 19.61 -12.38
C GLN A 190 -0.50 19.23 -11.18
N GLY A 191 -0.39 17.95 -10.82
CA GLY A 191 0.42 17.55 -9.68
C GLY A 191 0.28 16.08 -9.30
N LEU A 192 0.87 15.74 -8.17
CA LEU A 192 0.68 14.46 -7.49
C LEU A 192 0.19 14.72 -6.07
N SER A 193 -0.98 14.21 -5.70
CA SER A 193 -1.53 14.39 -4.37
C SER A 193 -1.24 13.21 -3.45
N LEU A 194 -0.81 13.53 -2.23
CA LEU A 194 -0.89 12.64 -1.07
C LEU A 194 -2.30 12.74 -0.51
N VAL A 195 -3.10 11.69 -0.59
CA VAL A 195 -4.51 11.69 -0.16
C VAL A 195 -4.68 10.83 1.07
N ALA A 196 -5.16 11.40 2.18
CA ALA A 196 -5.51 10.69 3.40
C ALA A 196 -7.00 10.34 3.40
N SER A 197 -7.32 9.06 3.56
CA SER A 197 -8.67 8.54 3.47
C SER A 197 -9.14 7.83 4.74
N GLY A 198 -10.36 8.15 5.13
CA GLY A 198 -11.06 7.59 6.29
C GLY A 198 -12.34 6.88 5.86
N TRP A 199 -12.28 5.58 5.59
CA TRP A 199 -13.40 4.77 5.06
C TRP A 199 -14.55 4.52 6.05
N CYS A 200 -14.58 5.24 7.17
CA CYS A 200 -15.59 5.12 8.20
C CYS A 200 -15.98 6.50 8.72
N GLY A 201 -17.15 6.99 8.30
CA GLY A 201 -17.67 8.29 8.73
C GLY A 201 -18.01 8.40 10.22
N LYS A 202 -17.86 7.32 11.00
CA LYS A 202 -18.10 7.30 12.45
C LYS A 202 -16.80 7.20 13.25
N HIS A 203 -15.66 7.08 12.57
CA HIS A 203 -14.37 6.96 13.22
C HIS A 203 -13.80 8.33 13.57
N ARG A 204 -13.09 8.40 14.69
CA ARG A 204 -12.30 9.57 15.09
C ARG A 204 -10.87 9.34 14.65
N TYR A 205 -10.34 10.22 13.81
CA TYR A 205 -8.99 10.10 13.29
C TYR A 205 -8.06 10.99 14.13
N PRO A 206 -7.28 10.45 15.09
CA PRO A 206 -6.33 11.26 15.86
C PRO A 206 -5.18 11.77 14.99
N ARG A 207 -4.94 11.09 13.85
CA ARG A 207 -3.94 11.43 12.83
C ARG A 207 -4.48 11.02 11.46
N LEU A 208 -4.14 11.80 10.45
CA LEU A 208 -4.37 11.49 9.04
C LEU A 208 -3.00 11.38 8.36
N PRO A 209 -2.57 10.18 7.91
CA PRO A 209 -1.29 10.02 7.24
C PRO A 209 -1.34 10.70 5.87
N LEU A 210 -0.30 11.45 5.48
CA LEU A 210 -0.16 11.95 4.11
C LEU A 210 0.81 11.07 3.33
N GLY A 211 2.08 11.04 3.74
CA GLY A 211 3.08 10.21 3.09
C GLY A 211 4.49 10.40 3.66
N LEU A 212 5.39 9.55 3.17
CA LEU A 212 6.80 9.54 3.56
C LEU A 212 7.68 9.67 2.33
N LEU A 213 8.57 10.66 2.34
CA LEU A 213 9.65 10.82 1.38
C LEU A 213 10.90 10.17 1.96
N ALA A 214 11.54 9.27 1.22
CA ALA A 214 12.85 8.70 1.56
C ALA A 214 13.81 8.85 0.39
N VAL A 215 15.08 9.12 0.67
CA VAL A 215 16.12 9.32 -0.34
C VAL A 215 17.29 8.36 -0.12
N ASP A 216 17.90 7.93 -1.22
CA ASP A 216 19.05 7.04 -1.20
C ASP A 216 19.90 7.18 -2.48
N ASP A 217 21.06 6.51 -2.52
CA ASP A 217 21.91 6.41 -3.70
C ASP A 217 21.33 5.44 -4.75
N SER A 218 20.35 4.59 -4.38
CA SER A 218 19.73 3.62 -5.27
C SER A 218 18.19 3.56 -5.15
N PRO A 219 17.46 3.15 -6.21
CA PRO A 219 16.01 2.97 -6.12
C PRO A 219 15.59 1.97 -5.04
N ALA A 220 16.34 0.88 -4.90
CA ALA A 220 16.07 -0.17 -3.92
C ALA A 220 16.34 0.31 -2.50
N GLY A 221 17.43 1.07 -2.29
CA GLY A 221 17.75 1.65 -0.98
C GLY A 221 16.74 2.72 -0.56
N ALA A 222 16.21 3.53 -1.48
CA ALA A 222 15.17 4.51 -1.17
C ALA A 222 13.88 3.82 -0.69
N LEU A 223 13.50 2.71 -1.35
CA LEU A 223 12.39 1.87 -0.93
C LEU A 223 12.64 1.20 0.42
N ASP A 224 13.81 0.58 0.62
CA ASP A 224 14.14 -0.10 1.87
C ASP A 224 14.15 0.88 3.05
N ARG A 225 14.82 2.03 2.89
CA ARG A 225 14.84 3.12 3.88
C ARG A 225 13.41 3.57 4.21
N GLY A 226 12.59 3.78 3.19
CA GLY A 226 11.19 4.13 3.35
C GLY A 226 10.39 3.07 4.11
N TYR A 227 10.47 1.79 3.72
CA TYR A 227 9.75 0.72 4.41
C TYR A 227 10.24 0.47 5.84
N ARG A 228 11.53 0.66 6.10
CA ARG A 228 12.08 0.61 7.46
C ARG A 228 11.52 1.74 8.33
N ALA A 229 11.45 2.96 7.80
CA ALA A 229 10.83 4.09 8.49
C ALA A 229 9.33 3.86 8.72
N VAL A 230 8.58 3.41 7.71
CA VAL A 230 7.16 3.05 7.86
C VAL A 230 6.98 1.95 8.90
N SER A 231 7.83 0.93 8.91
CA SER A 231 7.76 -0.18 9.89
C SER A 231 8.03 0.27 11.32
N ALA A 232 8.90 1.26 11.53
CA ALA A 232 9.22 1.80 12.86
C ALA A 232 8.16 2.80 13.35
N LEU A 233 7.46 3.48 12.44
CA LEU A 233 6.56 4.59 12.78
C LEU A 233 5.07 4.22 12.73
N CYS A 234 4.69 3.16 12.01
CA CYS A 234 3.29 2.73 11.91
C CYS A 234 2.83 1.95 13.16
N GLU A 235 1.60 2.25 13.59
CA GLU A 235 0.94 1.58 14.73
C GLU A 235 0.72 0.06 14.53
N TRP A 236 0.72 -0.39 13.28
CA TRP A 236 0.56 -1.81 12.92
C TRP A 236 1.89 -2.39 12.52
N SER A 237 2.37 -3.36 13.28
CA SER A 237 3.57 -4.10 12.91
C SER A 237 3.32 -4.95 11.67
N PHE A 238 4.16 -4.78 10.67
CA PHE A 238 4.30 -5.72 9.57
C PHE A 238 5.77 -6.11 9.48
N ARG A 239 6.02 -7.35 9.09
CA ARG A 239 7.39 -7.79 8.80
C ARG A 239 7.80 -7.29 7.43
N ARG A 240 9.01 -6.76 7.30
CA ARG A 240 9.60 -6.48 5.99
C ARG A 240 9.83 -7.80 5.26
N ARG A 241 10.10 -7.75 3.95
CA ARG A 241 10.25 -8.98 3.14
C ARG A 241 11.39 -9.86 3.66
N GLU A 242 12.50 -9.27 4.05
CA GLU A 242 13.67 -9.95 4.62
C GLU A 242 13.42 -10.58 5.99
N ASP A 243 12.50 -10.01 6.78
CA ASP A 243 12.15 -10.53 8.11
C ASP A 243 11.13 -11.69 8.05
N LYS A 244 10.65 -12.04 6.83
CA LYS A 244 9.70 -13.16 6.62
C LYS A 244 10.49 -14.43 6.31
N PRO A 245 10.39 -15.49 7.13
CA PRO A 245 10.99 -16.76 6.79
C PRO A 245 10.38 -17.27 5.48
N VAL A 246 11.22 -17.77 4.59
CA VAL A 246 10.75 -18.51 3.41
C VAL A 246 10.16 -19.82 3.93
N PRO A 247 8.87 -20.14 3.65
CA PRO A 247 8.33 -21.42 4.07
C PRO A 247 9.09 -22.60 3.43
N GLU A 248 9.40 -23.63 4.21
CA GLU A 248 10.17 -24.83 3.78
C GLU A 248 9.65 -25.42 2.45
N ALA A 249 8.34 -25.40 2.22
CA ALA A 249 7.73 -25.89 0.99
C ALA A 249 8.38 -25.30 -0.28
N PHE A 250 8.76 -24.01 -0.25
CA PHE A 250 9.36 -23.32 -1.39
C PHE A 250 10.85 -23.63 -1.60
N GLU A 251 11.48 -24.41 -0.72
CA GLU A 251 12.81 -24.99 -0.95
C GLU A 251 12.78 -26.16 -1.94
N PHE A 252 11.58 -26.65 -2.27
CA PHE A 252 11.39 -27.79 -3.16
C PHE A 252 10.61 -27.43 -4.43
N LEU A 253 10.76 -28.29 -5.44
CA LEU A 253 9.92 -28.24 -6.63
C LEU A 253 8.46 -28.60 -6.29
N GLY A 254 7.53 -27.78 -6.76
CA GLY A 254 6.10 -27.93 -6.55
C GLY A 254 5.33 -28.22 -7.82
N TYR A 255 4.08 -28.66 -7.64
CA TYR A 255 3.13 -28.87 -8.71
C TYR A 255 1.85 -28.07 -8.46
N SER A 256 1.52 -27.12 -9.36
CA SER A 256 0.22 -26.44 -9.39
C SER A 256 -0.72 -27.21 -10.30
N THR A 257 -1.97 -27.40 -9.87
CA THR A 257 -2.97 -28.15 -10.63
C THR A 257 -3.61 -27.34 -11.76
N TRP A 258 -3.49 -26.01 -11.76
CA TRP A 258 -4.18 -25.16 -12.75
C TRP A 258 -3.78 -25.47 -14.19
N PRO A 259 -2.48 -25.53 -14.56
CA PRO A 259 -2.10 -25.74 -15.96
C PRO A 259 -2.57 -27.08 -16.54
N GLY A 260 -2.64 -28.13 -15.72
CA GLY A 260 -2.98 -29.48 -16.17
C GLY A 260 -4.46 -29.85 -16.04
N HIS A 261 -5.19 -29.26 -15.09
CA HIS A 261 -6.54 -29.70 -14.75
C HIS A 261 -7.58 -28.57 -14.72
N GLY A 262 -7.14 -27.32 -14.54
CA GLY A 262 -8.01 -26.18 -14.27
C GLY A 262 -9.09 -26.52 -13.23
N ARG A 263 -10.30 -26.01 -13.45
CA ARG A 263 -11.47 -26.26 -12.60
C ARG A 263 -11.94 -27.72 -12.54
N LYS A 264 -11.40 -28.62 -13.36
CA LYS A 264 -11.81 -30.04 -13.40
C LYS A 264 -10.85 -30.94 -12.60
N VAL A 265 -10.13 -30.36 -11.64
CA VAL A 265 -9.24 -31.08 -10.73
C VAL A 265 -10.03 -32.10 -9.89
N THR A 266 -9.46 -33.30 -9.72
CA THR A 266 -9.96 -34.37 -8.85
C THR A 266 -8.79 -34.95 -8.07
N GLY A 267 -9.04 -35.55 -6.90
CA GLY A 267 -7.99 -36.17 -6.09
C GLY A 267 -7.15 -37.18 -6.89
N GLN A 268 -7.83 -38.04 -7.65
CA GLN A 268 -7.20 -39.04 -8.51
C GLN A 268 -6.25 -38.43 -9.55
N ARG A 269 -6.71 -37.40 -10.30
CA ARG A 269 -5.90 -36.75 -11.34
C ARG A 269 -4.62 -36.13 -10.78
N VAL A 270 -4.70 -35.59 -9.57
CA VAL A 270 -3.54 -34.98 -8.89
C VAL A 270 -2.55 -36.07 -8.48
N VAL A 271 -3.01 -37.18 -7.94
CA VAL A 271 -2.16 -38.33 -7.59
C VAL A 271 -1.47 -38.90 -8.82
N GLU A 272 -2.21 -39.10 -9.91
CA GLU A 272 -1.68 -39.60 -11.19
C GLU A 272 -0.61 -38.67 -11.76
N ALA A 273 -0.87 -37.36 -11.78
CA ALA A 273 0.09 -36.36 -12.28
C ALA A 273 1.39 -36.35 -11.45
N VAL A 274 1.29 -36.37 -10.12
CA VAL A 274 2.48 -36.40 -9.24
C VAL A 274 3.24 -37.72 -9.38
N SER A 275 2.53 -38.83 -9.54
CA SER A 275 3.16 -40.15 -9.74
C SER A 275 3.92 -40.20 -11.06
N ALA A 276 3.31 -39.73 -12.16
CA ALA A 276 3.95 -39.66 -13.47
C ALA A 276 5.20 -38.77 -13.46
N LEU A 277 5.15 -37.60 -12.80
CA LEU A 277 6.33 -36.73 -12.64
C LEU A 277 7.46 -37.46 -11.92
N ARG A 278 7.15 -38.21 -10.87
CA ARG A 278 8.15 -38.97 -10.11
C ARG A 278 8.74 -40.14 -10.88
N GLU A 279 7.93 -40.84 -11.67
CA GLU A 279 8.41 -41.90 -12.57
C GLU A 279 9.45 -41.36 -13.57
N GLN A 280 9.33 -40.09 -13.96
CA GLN A 280 10.31 -39.38 -14.79
C GLN A 280 11.47 -38.75 -13.98
N GLY A 281 11.59 -39.07 -12.69
CA GLY A 281 12.66 -38.56 -11.83
C GLY A 281 12.47 -37.12 -11.35
N VAL A 282 11.29 -36.50 -11.57
CA VAL A 282 11.01 -35.13 -11.14
C VAL A 282 10.62 -35.11 -9.65
N PRO A 283 11.40 -34.48 -8.76
CA PRO A 283 11.23 -34.62 -7.32
C PRO A 283 10.21 -33.61 -6.75
N VAL A 284 8.94 -33.72 -7.13
CA VAL A 284 7.87 -32.90 -6.53
C VAL A 284 7.77 -33.18 -5.02
N ARG A 285 7.70 -32.12 -4.20
CA ARG A 285 7.54 -32.22 -2.73
C ARG A 285 6.40 -31.37 -2.17
N TRP A 286 5.77 -30.53 -2.98
CA TRP A 286 4.54 -29.86 -2.59
C TRP A 286 3.57 -29.77 -3.75
N VAL A 287 2.28 -29.72 -3.41
CA VAL A 287 1.19 -29.59 -4.37
C VAL A 287 0.35 -28.37 -4.01
N TRP A 288 -0.05 -27.58 -4.99
CA TRP A 288 -0.98 -26.48 -4.86
C TRP A 288 -2.26 -26.79 -5.62
N LEU A 289 -3.32 -27.13 -4.86
CA LEU A 289 -4.65 -27.37 -5.41
C LEU A 289 -5.31 -26.03 -5.71
N GLU A 290 -5.39 -25.71 -6.98
CA GLU A 290 -6.03 -24.49 -7.50
C GLU A 290 -7.56 -24.64 -7.49
N GLU A 291 -8.25 -23.64 -8.04
CA GLU A 291 -9.72 -23.60 -8.10
C GLU A 291 -10.34 -24.92 -8.61
N GLY A 292 -11.43 -25.36 -7.94
CA GLY A 292 -12.22 -26.54 -8.31
C GLY A 292 -12.22 -27.66 -7.28
N TRP A 293 -11.44 -27.54 -6.19
CA TRP A 293 -11.50 -28.49 -5.07
C TRP A 293 -12.63 -28.18 -4.07
N GLN A 294 -13.00 -26.91 -3.93
CA GLN A 294 -13.94 -26.43 -2.91
C GLN A 294 -15.39 -26.79 -3.27
N GLN A 295 -16.20 -27.08 -2.26
CA GLN A 295 -17.65 -27.25 -2.43
C GLN A 295 -18.33 -25.91 -2.73
N VAL A 296 -18.87 -25.78 -3.94
CA VAL A 296 -19.59 -24.59 -4.40
C VAL A 296 -20.99 -24.94 -4.92
N ASN A 297 -21.92 -24.00 -4.85
CA ASN A 297 -23.24 -24.16 -5.45
C ASN A 297 -23.21 -23.92 -6.98
N ARG A 298 -24.37 -24.03 -7.63
CA ARG A 298 -24.50 -23.79 -9.10
C ARG A 298 -24.12 -22.37 -9.54
N HIS A 299 -24.11 -21.40 -8.62
CA HIS A 299 -23.69 -20.02 -8.83
C HIS A 299 -22.23 -19.77 -8.43
N GLN A 300 -21.47 -20.85 -8.21
CA GLN A 300 -20.09 -20.86 -7.71
C GLN A 300 -19.88 -20.24 -6.33
N GLN A 301 -20.93 -19.99 -5.58
CA GLN A 301 -20.81 -19.46 -4.22
C GLN A 301 -20.43 -20.59 -3.27
N LEU A 302 -19.75 -20.24 -2.16
CA LEU A 302 -19.36 -21.19 -1.12
C LEU A 302 -20.58 -22.02 -0.66
N GLY A 303 -20.54 -23.32 -0.95
CA GLY A 303 -21.61 -24.26 -0.59
C GLY A 303 -21.30 -25.06 0.67
N GLY A 304 -20.03 -25.08 1.08
CA GLY A 304 -19.55 -25.76 2.28
C GLY A 304 -18.04 -25.59 2.45
N TRP A 305 -17.52 -25.92 3.63
CA TRP A 305 -16.09 -25.82 3.95
C TRP A 305 -15.27 -27.05 3.51
N GLY A 306 -15.95 -28.09 3.03
CA GLY A 306 -15.34 -29.33 2.59
C GLY A 306 -14.84 -29.30 1.14
N ALA A 307 -14.12 -30.37 0.78
CA ALA A 307 -13.81 -30.66 -0.61
C ALA A 307 -15.07 -31.12 -1.34
N GLU A 308 -15.16 -30.84 -2.63
CA GLU A 308 -16.29 -31.29 -3.44
C GLU A 308 -16.34 -32.84 -3.47
N PRO A 309 -17.37 -33.48 -2.87
CA PRO A 309 -17.35 -34.91 -2.58
C PRO A 309 -17.20 -35.80 -3.81
N GLN A 310 -17.73 -35.38 -4.96
CA GLN A 310 -17.59 -36.16 -6.19
C GLN A 310 -16.17 -36.14 -6.77
N ARG A 311 -15.44 -35.05 -6.55
CA ARG A 311 -14.07 -34.85 -7.07
C ARG A 311 -13.00 -35.32 -6.10
N PHE A 312 -13.32 -35.27 -4.81
CA PHE A 312 -12.46 -35.65 -3.70
C PHE A 312 -13.22 -36.61 -2.78
N PRO A 313 -13.45 -37.86 -3.21
CA PRO A 313 -14.10 -38.86 -2.37
C PRO A 313 -13.25 -39.11 -1.12
N GLY A 314 -13.86 -39.08 0.06
CA GLY A 314 -13.13 -39.10 1.34
C GLY A 314 -12.47 -37.77 1.72
N GLY A 315 -12.83 -36.68 1.03
CA GLY A 315 -12.31 -35.34 1.27
C GLY A 315 -10.87 -35.13 0.80
N LEU A 316 -10.30 -33.97 1.12
CA LEU A 316 -8.89 -33.70 0.85
C LEU A 316 -7.97 -34.68 1.58
N GLU A 317 -8.36 -35.16 2.76
CA GLU A 317 -7.53 -36.05 3.58
C GLU A 317 -7.16 -37.34 2.83
N ALA A 318 -8.11 -37.97 2.14
CA ALA A 318 -7.82 -39.16 1.34
C ALA A 318 -6.77 -38.88 0.26
N THR A 319 -6.91 -37.75 -0.45
CA THR A 319 -5.96 -37.33 -1.49
C THR A 319 -4.60 -36.99 -0.91
N VAL A 320 -4.55 -36.28 0.21
CA VAL A 320 -3.30 -35.90 0.90
C VAL A 320 -2.55 -37.14 1.37
N ARG A 321 -3.25 -38.10 2.00
CA ARG A 321 -2.65 -39.37 2.43
C ARG A 321 -2.03 -40.14 1.25
N GLU A 322 -2.69 -40.14 0.11
CA GLU A 322 -2.17 -40.81 -1.09
C GLU A 322 -0.94 -40.09 -1.67
N LEU A 323 -0.99 -38.76 -1.75
CA LEU A 323 0.15 -37.93 -2.19
C LEU A 323 1.36 -38.06 -1.26
N GLN A 324 1.15 -38.12 0.05
CA GLN A 324 2.21 -38.30 1.04
C GLN A 324 2.77 -39.72 1.02
N GLY A 325 1.90 -40.73 1.00
CA GLY A 325 2.29 -42.14 1.07
C GLY A 325 2.94 -42.68 -0.20
N ARG A 326 2.47 -42.28 -1.39
CA ARG A 326 2.98 -42.76 -2.69
C ARG A 326 3.94 -41.76 -3.34
N GLY A 327 3.71 -40.47 -3.10
CA GLY A 327 4.28 -39.38 -3.88
C GLY A 327 5.35 -38.56 -3.17
N GLY A 328 5.76 -38.90 -1.94
CA GLY A 328 6.79 -38.18 -1.17
C GLY A 328 6.56 -36.67 -1.06
N VAL A 329 5.31 -36.25 -1.26
CA VAL A 329 4.83 -34.88 -1.08
C VAL A 329 4.81 -34.60 0.41
N ARG A 330 5.39 -33.47 0.83
CA ARG A 330 5.44 -33.03 2.23
C ARG A 330 4.34 -32.03 2.54
N HIS A 331 4.00 -31.17 1.58
CA HIS A 331 3.04 -30.09 1.77
C HIS A 331 1.96 -30.12 0.69
N VAL A 332 0.71 -29.87 1.09
CA VAL A 332 -0.40 -29.65 0.17
C VAL A 332 -1.06 -28.33 0.57
N GLY A 333 -0.98 -27.35 -0.32
CA GLY A 333 -1.67 -26.07 -0.22
C GLY A 333 -2.93 -26.07 -1.08
N VAL A 334 -3.88 -25.20 -0.73
CA VAL A 334 -5.12 -25.04 -1.49
C VAL A 334 -5.36 -23.56 -1.76
N TRP A 335 -5.83 -23.24 -2.95
CA TRP A 335 -6.41 -21.94 -3.26
C TRP A 335 -7.81 -21.86 -2.65
N LEU A 336 -8.05 -20.92 -1.74
CA LEU A 336 -9.33 -20.78 -1.05
C LEU A 336 -10.03 -19.48 -1.45
N ALA A 337 -11.23 -19.58 -1.99
CA ALA A 337 -12.12 -18.44 -2.14
C ALA A 337 -13.14 -18.39 -0.99
N LEU A 338 -13.14 -17.31 -0.23
CA LEU A 338 -14.04 -17.15 0.91
C LEU A 338 -15.51 -16.95 0.50
N GLN A 339 -15.76 -16.42 -0.70
CA GLN A 339 -17.11 -16.26 -1.25
C GLN A 339 -17.53 -17.40 -2.19
N GLY A 340 -16.63 -18.34 -2.50
CA GLY A 340 -16.75 -19.27 -3.62
C GLY A 340 -16.00 -18.77 -4.87
N GLY A 341 -15.79 -19.68 -5.83
CA GLY A 341 -14.82 -19.56 -6.94
C GLY A 341 -15.31 -18.90 -8.21
#